data_AF-A0A829NHF6-F1
#
_entry.id   AF-A0A829NHF6-F1
#
_cell.length_a   1.000
_cell.length_b   1.000
_cell.length_c   1.000
_cell.angle_alpha   90.00
_cell.angle_beta   90.00
_cell.angle_gamma   90.00
#
_symmetry.space_group_name_H-M   'P 1'
#
loop_
_entity.id
_entity.type
_entity.pdbx_description
1 polymer ?
#
loop_
_entity_poly.entity_id
_entity_poly.type
_entity_poly.pdbx_seq_one_letter_code
_entity_poly.pdbx_strand_id
1 'polypeptide(L)'
;MANYWKSVICVGSGNEGTSAGHTSGVLKEREEQRVELGVQQREPALNVQLWKSYVDEVDISVIGPSGVRVGPISKRLGTQRFRIEATEILLYYGKPSPYQTNQEIYFDFIPTGSYIDSGVWQFVLTPRKVVTGIYQMWLPSQGVLNQGTAFLNPVSSDTLTIPSTASRVVTVGAYDARSVSYADFSGRGALEKNAEMWVQKPDLAAPGVRVTTAKAGGGYGEYSGTSFAVPFVTGSAALLMEWGIIRGNDPYLYGEKVKAYLRRGARHLPGYEQWPNNQLGYGVLCVEESLPF
;
A
#
# COMPACT_ATOMS: atom_id res chain seq x y z
N MET A 1 21.30 5.99 9.24
CA MET A 1 22.25 5.42 8.25
C MET A 1 22.11 6.14 6.91
N ALA A 2 22.77 7.29 6.72
CA ALA A 2 22.61 8.14 5.53
C ALA A 2 23.95 8.57 4.90
N ASN A 3 24.95 7.66 4.85
CA ASN A 3 26.28 7.91 4.27
C ASN A 3 26.76 6.80 3.31
N TYR A 4 25.89 5.92 2.82
CA TYR A 4 26.25 4.99 1.73
C TYR A 4 26.04 5.71 0.39
N TRP A 5 27.14 6.09 -0.25
CA TRP A 5 27.14 6.64 -1.62
C TRP A 5 27.30 5.49 -2.63
N LYS A 6 26.84 5.69 -3.87
CA LYS A 6 26.68 4.65 -4.92
C LYS A 6 25.70 3.54 -4.54
N SER A 7 24.49 3.90 -4.13
CA SER A 7 23.41 2.94 -3.86
C SER A 7 22.14 3.24 -4.65
N VAL A 8 21.41 2.18 -4.98
CA VAL A 8 20.04 2.22 -5.49
C VAL A 8 19.21 1.24 -4.66
N ILE A 9 18.04 1.66 -4.19
CA ILE A 9 17.15 0.81 -3.39
C ILE A 9 15.92 0.50 -4.24
N CYS A 10 15.70 -0.78 -4.55
CA CYS A 10 14.51 -1.28 -5.25
C CYS A 10 13.58 -1.95 -4.24
N VAL A 11 12.27 -1.66 -4.31
CA VAL A 11 11.27 -2.18 -3.38
C VAL A 11 10.06 -2.66 -4.16
N GLY A 12 9.50 -3.81 -3.82
CA GLY A 12 8.29 -4.31 -4.47
C GLY A 12 7.09 -3.48 -4.05
N SER A 13 6.12 -3.27 -4.94
CA SER A 13 4.90 -2.52 -4.62
C SER A 13 4.01 -3.22 -3.59
N GLY A 14 4.22 -4.50 -3.31
CA GLY A 14 3.39 -5.32 -2.44
C GLY A 14 2.39 -6.16 -3.22
N ASN A 15 1.74 -7.11 -2.54
CA ASN A 15 0.81 -8.06 -3.17
C ASN A 15 -0.65 -7.82 -2.73
N GLU A 16 -1.00 -6.58 -2.38
CA GLU A 16 -2.30 -6.20 -1.79
C GLU A 16 -3.28 -5.62 -2.84
N GLY A 17 -2.97 -5.69 -4.14
CA GLY A 17 -3.78 -5.09 -5.21
C GLY A 17 -5.20 -5.66 -5.34
N THR A 18 -5.42 -6.87 -4.84
CA THR A 18 -6.71 -7.59 -4.84
C THR A 18 -7.12 -8.12 -3.47
N SER A 19 -6.43 -7.73 -2.39
CA SER A 19 -6.73 -8.26 -1.04
C SER A 19 -7.96 -7.65 -0.38
N ALA A 20 -8.50 -6.55 -0.92
CA ALA A 20 -9.58 -5.77 -0.32
C ALA A 20 -9.26 -5.26 1.12
N GLY A 21 -7.96 -5.13 1.43
CA GLY A 21 -7.48 -4.57 2.69
C GLY A 21 -7.46 -3.03 2.75
N HIS A 22 -7.95 -2.34 1.71
CA HIS A 22 -7.99 -0.88 1.64
C HIS A 22 -9.36 -0.36 1.20
N THR A 23 -9.82 0.73 1.82
CA THR A 23 -11.01 1.48 1.41
C THR A 23 -10.81 2.98 1.63
N SER A 24 -11.50 3.78 0.83
CA SER A 24 -11.41 5.24 0.89
C SER A 24 -12.76 5.88 0.63
N GLY A 25 -12.87 7.17 0.95
CA GLY A 25 -14.03 7.95 0.56
C GLY A 25 -13.88 9.43 0.85
N VAL A 26 -14.94 10.17 0.53
CA VAL A 26 -15.05 11.61 0.78
C VAL A 26 -16.24 11.86 1.69
N LEU A 27 -15.95 12.34 2.89
CA LEU A 27 -16.94 12.78 3.86
C LEU A 27 -17.59 14.07 3.38
N LYS A 28 -18.90 14.17 3.59
CA LYS A 28 -19.68 15.38 3.36
C LYS A 28 -20.40 15.75 4.64
N GLU A 29 -20.47 17.05 4.94
CA GLU A 29 -21.16 17.50 6.13
C GLU A 29 -22.62 17.02 6.14
N ARG A 30 -23.10 16.60 7.32
CA ARG A 30 -24.46 16.09 7.53
C ARG A 30 -24.76 14.73 6.88
N GLU A 31 -23.79 14.09 6.23
CA GLU A 31 -23.92 12.74 5.70
C GLU A 31 -23.09 11.78 6.56
N GLU A 32 -23.76 10.82 7.22
CA GLU A 32 -23.08 9.75 7.95
C GLU A 32 -22.52 8.74 6.95
N GLN A 33 -21.21 8.47 7.03
CA GLN A 33 -20.55 7.47 6.22
C GLN A 33 -20.33 6.19 7.02
N ARG A 34 -20.70 5.05 6.44
CA ARG A 34 -20.49 3.72 7.03
C ARG A 34 -19.43 2.96 6.24
N VAL A 35 -18.42 2.48 6.94
CA VAL A 35 -17.38 1.60 6.39
C VAL A 35 -17.57 0.23 7.02
N GLU A 36 -17.73 -0.78 6.18
CA GLU A 36 -18.04 -2.14 6.62
C GLU A 36 -16.84 -3.04 6.43
N LEU A 37 -16.50 -3.77 7.50
CA LEU A 37 -15.40 -4.72 7.59
C LEU A 37 -15.98 -6.10 7.88
N GLY A 38 -15.83 -7.03 6.94
CA GLY A 38 -16.13 -8.44 7.18
C GLY A 38 -14.97 -9.09 7.92
N VAL A 39 -15.21 -9.62 9.11
CA VAL A 39 -14.23 -10.38 9.90
C VAL A 39 -14.61 -11.85 9.85
N GLN A 40 -13.69 -12.69 9.39
CA GLN A 40 -13.94 -14.13 9.25
C GLN A 40 -13.83 -14.86 10.59
N GLN A 41 -14.39 -16.07 10.61
CA GLN A 41 -14.27 -16.94 11.78
C GLN A 41 -12.80 -17.19 12.13
N ARG A 42 -12.55 -17.34 13.43
CA ARG A 42 -11.22 -17.66 13.99
C ARG A 42 -10.14 -16.62 13.68
N GLU A 43 -10.51 -15.36 13.45
CA GLU A 43 -9.54 -14.27 13.35
C GLU A 43 -8.95 -14.03 14.76
N PRO A 44 -7.64 -14.23 14.99
CA PRO A 44 -7.07 -14.13 16.33
C PRO A 44 -7.03 -12.68 16.80
N ALA A 45 -6.64 -11.76 15.94
CA ALA A 45 -6.59 -10.33 16.19
C ALA A 45 -6.44 -9.62 14.84
N LEU A 46 -6.81 -8.35 14.77
CA LEU A 46 -6.48 -7.50 13.62
C LEU A 46 -6.32 -6.05 14.08
N ASN A 47 -5.78 -5.22 13.21
CA ASN A 47 -5.88 -3.78 13.39
C ASN A 47 -6.55 -3.11 12.20
N VAL A 48 -7.03 -1.89 12.43
CA VAL A 48 -7.53 -1.00 11.40
C VAL A 48 -6.89 0.36 11.59
N GLN A 49 -6.31 0.91 10.53
CA GLN A 49 -5.75 2.26 10.53
C GLN A 49 -6.69 3.18 9.75
N LEU A 50 -7.26 4.19 10.40
CA LEU A 50 -8.01 5.27 9.77
C LEU A 50 -7.13 6.51 9.67
N TRP A 51 -6.96 7.01 8.46
CA TRP A 51 -6.24 8.25 8.17
C TRP A 51 -7.20 9.28 7.59
N LYS A 52 -7.12 10.51 8.09
CA LYS A 52 -7.85 11.67 7.57
C LYS A 52 -7.02 12.95 7.74
N SER A 53 -7.42 14.02 7.08
CA SER A 53 -6.83 15.34 7.37
C SER A 53 -7.11 15.75 8.81
N TYR A 54 -6.14 16.37 9.47
CA TYR A 54 -6.29 16.80 10.87
C TYR A 54 -7.27 17.97 11.03
N VAL A 55 -7.47 18.77 9.97
CA VAL A 55 -8.43 19.89 10.00
C VAL A 55 -9.89 19.43 9.90
N ASP A 56 -10.14 18.19 9.47
CA ASP A 56 -11.47 17.60 9.41
C ASP A 56 -11.88 17.11 10.81
N GLU A 57 -13.03 17.55 11.30
CA GLU A 57 -13.61 17.10 12.56
C GLU A 57 -14.68 16.04 12.28
N VAL A 58 -14.45 14.83 12.77
CA VAL A 58 -15.31 13.66 12.53
C VAL A 58 -15.54 12.97 13.86
N ASP A 59 -16.79 12.68 14.18
CA ASP A 59 -17.15 11.80 15.28
C ASP A 59 -17.14 10.36 14.78
N ILE A 60 -16.49 9.46 15.53
CA ILE A 60 -16.30 8.07 15.12
C ILE A 60 -17.03 7.15 16.07
N SER A 61 -17.85 6.23 15.55
CA SER A 61 -18.42 5.13 16.33
C SER A 61 -18.06 3.79 15.71
N VAL A 62 -18.03 2.74 16.51
CA VAL A 62 -17.85 1.36 16.05
C VAL A 62 -19.09 0.55 16.41
N ILE A 63 -19.57 -0.26 15.47
CA ILE A 63 -20.69 -1.17 15.65
C ILE A 63 -20.16 -2.60 15.48
N GLY A 64 -20.39 -3.44 16.49
CA GLY A 64 -20.03 -4.87 16.42
C GLY A 64 -21.05 -5.70 15.63
N PRO A 65 -20.73 -6.97 15.35
CA PRO A 65 -21.59 -7.86 14.56
C PRO A 65 -23.00 -8.05 15.14
N SER A 66 -23.18 -7.95 16.47
CA SER A 66 -24.51 -8.00 17.09
C SER A 66 -25.34 -6.72 16.94
N GLY A 67 -24.78 -5.64 16.39
CA GLY A 67 -25.40 -4.32 16.29
C GLY A 67 -25.13 -3.40 17.49
N VAL A 68 -24.37 -3.84 18.50
CA VAL A 68 -23.94 -2.99 19.63
C VAL A 68 -23.04 -1.87 19.13
N ARG A 69 -23.46 -0.62 19.35
CA ARG A 69 -22.71 0.60 18.99
C ARG A 69 -21.96 1.15 20.19
N VAL A 70 -20.67 1.44 20.03
CA VAL A 70 -19.88 2.26 20.93
C VAL A 70 -19.47 3.54 20.22
N GLY A 71 -19.80 4.68 20.84
CA GLY A 71 -19.40 6.00 20.38
C GLY A 71 -20.53 7.04 20.45
N PRO A 72 -20.25 8.28 20.06
CA PRO A 72 -18.99 8.72 19.45
C PRO A 72 -17.83 8.60 20.43
N ILE A 73 -16.71 8.05 19.97
CA ILE A 73 -15.52 7.83 20.78
C ILE A 73 -14.93 9.20 21.14
N SER A 74 -14.38 9.32 22.35
CA SER A 74 -13.79 10.58 22.81
C SER A 74 -12.65 10.99 21.88
N LYS A 75 -12.56 12.29 21.57
CA LYS A 75 -11.43 12.86 20.81
C LYS A 75 -10.19 13.09 21.70
N ARG A 76 -10.16 12.53 22.92
CA ARG A 76 -9.03 12.61 23.83
C ARG A 76 -7.82 11.91 23.20
N LEU A 77 -6.74 12.65 23.02
CA LEU A 77 -5.49 12.13 22.48
C LEU A 77 -4.96 10.93 23.30
N GLY A 78 -4.29 10.03 22.60
CA GLY A 78 -3.68 8.85 23.19
C GLY A 78 -4.62 7.66 23.29
N THR A 79 -4.31 6.76 24.22
CA THR A 79 -4.94 5.45 24.31
C THR A 79 -6.31 5.50 25.00
N GLN A 80 -7.25 4.78 24.42
CA GLN A 80 -8.59 4.53 24.93
C GLN A 80 -8.91 3.06 24.73
N ARG A 81 -9.78 2.51 25.57
CA ARG A 81 -10.15 1.10 25.54
C ARG A 81 -11.64 0.99 25.73
N PHE A 82 -12.29 0.23 24.87
CA PHE A 82 -13.69 -0.12 25.00
C PHE A 82 -13.89 -1.55 24.54
N ARG A 83 -15.01 -2.15 24.93
CA ARG A 83 -15.32 -3.54 24.63
C ARG A 83 -16.65 -3.61 23.90
N ILE A 84 -16.70 -4.43 22.87
CA ILE A 84 -17.91 -4.81 22.16
C ILE A 84 -17.91 -6.34 22.15
N GLU A 85 -18.91 -6.95 22.80
CA GLU A 85 -19.04 -8.41 22.88
C GLU A 85 -17.80 -9.08 23.50
N ALA A 86 -17.19 -10.05 22.82
CA ALA A 86 -15.97 -10.73 23.24
C ALA A 86 -14.69 -10.07 22.70
N THR A 87 -14.82 -8.92 22.04
CA THR A 87 -13.71 -8.18 21.44
C THR A 87 -13.46 -6.89 22.17
N GLU A 88 -12.22 -6.72 22.57
CA GLU A 88 -11.72 -5.47 23.10
C GLU A 88 -11.06 -4.65 22.01
N ILE A 89 -11.36 -3.36 21.99
CA ILE A 89 -10.77 -2.43 21.04
C ILE A 89 -9.87 -1.47 21.81
N LEU A 90 -8.57 -1.58 21.53
CA LEU A 90 -7.58 -0.60 21.93
C LEU A 90 -7.48 0.47 20.85
N LEU A 91 -7.98 1.66 21.15
CA LEU A 91 -7.92 2.79 20.24
C LEU A 91 -6.77 3.71 20.61
N TYR A 92 -5.96 4.10 19.64
CA TYR A 92 -5.03 5.21 19.76
C TYR A 92 -5.54 6.40 18.91
N TYR A 93 -5.90 7.48 19.58
CA TYR A 93 -6.33 8.73 18.93
C TYR A 93 -5.11 9.64 18.75
N GLY A 94 -4.52 9.59 17.55
CA GLY A 94 -3.26 10.27 17.25
C GLY A 94 -3.39 11.79 17.09
N LYS A 95 -2.24 12.44 16.94
CA LYS A 95 -2.11 13.82 16.45
C LYS A 95 -1.07 13.84 15.33
N PRO A 96 -1.04 14.88 14.48
CA PRO A 96 -0.01 15.05 13.46
C PRO A 96 1.41 14.93 14.04
N SER A 97 2.31 14.38 13.24
CA SER A 97 3.75 14.36 13.56
C SER A 97 4.43 15.58 12.93
N PRO A 98 5.67 15.92 13.31
CA PRO A 98 6.43 17.01 12.68
C PRO A 98 6.65 16.87 11.15
N TYR A 99 6.33 15.71 10.57
CA TYR A 99 6.58 15.40 9.17
C TYR A 99 5.31 14.99 8.40
N GLN A 100 4.13 15.00 9.06
CA GLN A 100 2.87 14.50 8.50
C GLN A 100 1.70 15.31 9.07
N THR A 101 0.92 15.96 8.21
CA THR A 101 -0.27 16.76 8.59
C THR A 101 -1.50 15.90 8.85
N ASN A 102 -1.56 14.70 8.28
CA ASN A 102 -2.65 13.77 8.49
C ASN A 102 -2.65 13.17 9.90
N GLN A 103 -3.85 12.84 10.36
CA GLN A 103 -4.09 12.20 11.64
C GLN A 103 -4.38 10.72 11.43
N GLU A 104 -3.71 9.89 12.23
CA GLU A 104 -4.00 8.47 12.37
C GLU A 104 -4.92 8.23 13.58
N ILE A 105 -5.94 7.41 13.37
CA ILE A 105 -6.71 6.75 14.41
C ILE A 105 -6.52 5.25 14.21
N TYR A 106 -5.85 4.61 15.16
CA TYR A 106 -5.50 3.19 15.10
C TYR A 106 -6.42 2.40 16.03
N PHE A 107 -7.00 1.32 15.52
CA PHE A 107 -7.86 0.41 16.28
C PHE A 107 -7.19 -0.96 16.32
N ASP A 108 -6.88 -1.46 17.50
CA ASP A 108 -6.41 -2.83 17.71
C ASP A 108 -7.57 -3.69 18.24
N PHE A 109 -7.92 -4.76 17.54
CA PHE A 109 -8.99 -5.68 17.90
C PHE A 109 -8.38 -6.88 18.61
N ILE A 110 -8.59 -6.95 19.93
CA ILE A 110 -7.97 -7.91 20.83
C ILE A 110 -9.08 -8.84 21.36
N PRO A 111 -8.93 -10.17 21.22
CA PRO A 111 -9.92 -11.10 21.73
C PRO A 111 -9.85 -11.17 23.27
N THR A 112 -11.01 -11.32 23.92
CA THR A 112 -11.04 -11.69 25.33
C THR A 112 -10.83 -13.20 25.54
N GLY A 113 -11.03 -14.00 24.48
CA GLY A 113 -10.71 -15.42 24.40
C GLY A 113 -9.64 -15.68 23.34
N SER A 114 -9.91 -16.60 22.41
CA SER A 114 -8.96 -16.98 21.36
C SER A 114 -9.11 -16.17 20.06
N TYR A 115 -10.30 -15.62 19.81
CA TYR A 115 -10.66 -14.99 18.54
C TYR A 115 -11.57 -13.79 18.77
N ILE A 116 -11.49 -12.81 17.87
CA ILE A 116 -12.39 -11.67 17.85
C ILE A 116 -13.75 -12.10 17.27
N ASP A 117 -14.79 -11.34 17.56
CA ASP A 117 -16.15 -11.65 17.10
C ASP A 117 -16.22 -11.56 15.57
N SER A 118 -16.59 -12.67 14.92
CA SER A 118 -16.73 -12.74 13.47
C SER A 118 -18.04 -12.13 13.00
N GLY A 119 -18.05 -11.55 11.80
CA GLY A 119 -19.21 -10.93 11.19
C GLY A 119 -18.89 -9.55 10.63
N VAL A 120 -19.92 -8.74 10.40
CA VAL A 120 -19.76 -7.39 9.83
C VAL A 120 -19.59 -6.38 10.95
N TRP A 121 -18.39 -5.83 11.05
CA TRP A 121 -18.08 -4.67 11.85
C TRP A 121 -18.32 -3.40 11.04
N GLN A 122 -18.83 -2.35 11.67
CA GLN A 122 -19.04 -1.06 11.00
C GLN A 122 -18.32 0.07 11.72
N PHE A 123 -17.58 0.87 10.97
CA PHE A 123 -17.08 2.17 11.41
C PHE A 123 -18.01 3.24 10.88
N VAL A 124 -18.59 4.02 11.80
CA VAL A 124 -19.53 5.08 11.50
C VAL A 124 -18.82 6.41 11.66
N LEU A 125 -18.61 7.10 10.54
CA LEU A 125 -17.96 8.40 10.46
C LEU A 125 -19.04 9.47 10.31
N THR A 126 -19.21 10.30 11.34
CA THR A 126 -20.20 11.39 11.36
C THR A 126 -19.47 12.73 11.27
N PRO A 127 -19.43 13.38 10.09
CA PRO A 127 -18.66 14.61 9.91
C PRO A 127 -19.31 15.80 10.65
N ARG A 128 -18.48 16.58 11.33
CA ARG A 128 -18.88 17.80 12.07
C ARG A 128 -18.41 19.07 11.37
N LYS A 129 -17.20 19.03 10.85
CA LYS A 129 -16.58 20.09 10.05
C LYS A 129 -15.67 19.44 9.02
N VAL A 130 -15.89 19.75 7.75
CA VAL A 130 -15.11 19.14 6.66
C VAL A 130 -14.46 20.22 5.80
N VAL A 131 -13.15 20.10 5.60
CA VAL A 131 -12.34 20.91 4.68
C VAL A 131 -11.92 20.05 3.48
N THR A 132 -11.29 18.89 3.72
CA THR A 132 -10.88 17.97 2.64
C THR A 132 -11.85 16.82 2.48
N GLY A 133 -12.31 16.27 3.61
CA GLY A 133 -13.25 15.15 3.67
C GLY A 133 -12.65 13.79 3.34
N ILE A 134 -11.40 13.73 2.89
CA ILE A 134 -10.82 12.47 2.45
C ILE A 134 -10.43 11.63 3.66
N TYR A 135 -10.90 10.40 3.67
CA TYR A 135 -10.45 9.38 4.60
C TYR A 135 -9.96 8.15 3.85
N GLN A 136 -9.05 7.44 4.49
CA GLN A 136 -8.47 6.20 4.01
C GLN A 136 -8.43 5.21 5.18
N MET A 137 -8.73 3.94 4.92
CA MET A 137 -8.66 2.89 5.92
C MET A 137 -7.92 1.68 5.39
N TRP A 138 -6.96 1.18 6.17
CA TRP A 138 -6.18 -0.01 5.84
C TRP A 138 -6.28 -1.08 6.92
N LEU A 139 -6.29 -2.33 6.47
CA LEU A 139 -5.99 -3.52 7.25
C LEU A 139 -4.49 -3.86 7.13
N PRO A 140 -3.97 -4.74 8.00
CA PRO A 140 -2.71 -5.43 7.77
C PRO A 140 -2.69 -6.15 6.41
N SER A 141 -1.48 -6.53 5.97
CA SER A 141 -1.31 -7.37 4.78
C SER A 141 -2.12 -8.65 4.89
N GLN A 142 -2.74 -9.09 3.79
CA GLN A 142 -3.61 -10.27 3.77
C GLN A 142 -2.97 -11.53 4.37
N GLY A 143 -1.65 -11.69 4.25
CA GLY A 143 -0.92 -12.86 4.74
C GLY A 143 -0.93 -13.07 6.26
N VAL A 144 -1.38 -12.10 7.06
CA VAL A 144 -1.54 -12.22 8.52
C VAL A 144 -3.00 -12.23 8.97
N LEU A 145 -3.95 -12.20 8.02
CA LEU A 145 -5.39 -12.22 8.27
C LEU A 145 -5.99 -13.53 7.78
N ASN A 146 -7.15 -13.92 8.29
CA ASN A 146 -7.88 -15.04 7.72
C ASN A 146 -8.43 -14.68 6.34
N GLN A 147 -8.45 -15.69 5.45
CA GLN A 147 -8.95 -15.52 4.08
C GLN A 147 -10.41 -15.04 4.09
N GLY A 148 -10.65 -13.87 3.50
CA GLY A 148 -11.97 -13.24 3.42
C GLY A 148 -12.21 -12.17 4.49
N THR A 149 -11.27 -11.93 5.41
CA THR A 149 -11.29 -10.76 6.29
C THR A 149 -10.89 -9.53 5.47
N ALA A 150 -11.85 -8.66 5.16
CA ALA A 150 -11.68 -7.58 4.19
C ALA A 150 -12.76 -6.49 4.34
N PHE A 151 -12.50 -5.31 3.79
CA PHE A 151 -13.55 -4.31 3.61
C PHE A 151 -14.58 -4.79 2.58
N LEU A 152 -15.87 -4.54 2.84
CA LEU A 152 -16.94 -4.96 1.93
C LEU A 152 -17.04 -4.08 0.67
N ASN A 153 -16.57 -2.83 0.78
CA ASN A 153 -16.54 -1.87 -0.32
C ASN A 153 -15.11 -1.35 -0.54
N PRO A 154 -14.17 -2.19 -1.01
CA PRO A 154 -12.76 -1.83 -1.10
C PRO A 154 -12.47 -0.87 -2.26
N VAL A 155 -11.37 -0.14 -2.14
CA VAL A 155 -10.82 0.71 -3.21
C VAL A 155 -9.48 0.14 -3.65
N SER A 156 -9.32 -0.08 -4.97
CA SER A 156 -8.15 -0.76 -5.51
C SER A 156 -6.89 0.10 -5.67
N SER A 157 -7.01 1.43 -5.60
CA SER A 157 -5.86 2.34 -5.53
C SER A 157 -5.24 2.34 -4.13
N ASP A 158 -4.03 2.89 -4.00
CA ASP A 158 -3.35 3.09 -2.71
C ASP A 158 -3.13 1.80 -1.91
N THR A 159 -2.85 0.71 -2.63
CA THR A 159 -2.57 -0.63 -2.11
C THR A 159 -1.07 -0.94 -2.05
N LEU A 160 -0.22 0.10 -2.17
CA LEU A 160 1.22 -0.01 -2.04
C LEU A 160 1.62 -0.36 -0.60
N THR A 161 2.44 -1.39 -0.41
CA THR A 161 2.97 -1.72 0.92
C THR A 161 4.12 -0.80 1.28
N ILE A 162 4.16 -0.29 2.52
CA ILE A 162 5.33 0.41 3.06
C ILE A 162 6.52 -0.58 3.08
N PRO A 163 7.75 -0.19 2.65
CA PRO A 163 8.23 1.17 2.37
C PRO A 163 8.20 1.58 0.89
N SER A 164 7.44 0.90 0.03
CA SER A 164 7.39 1.18 -1.41
C SER A 164 6.76 2.54 -1.76
N THR A 165 6.12 3.19 -0.79
CA THR A 165 5.62 4.57 -0.88
C THR A 165 6.72 5.63 -0.78
N ALA A 166 7.94 5.27 -0.35
CA ALA A 166 9.04 6.22 -0.23
C ALA A 166 9.41 6.83 -1.59
N SER A 167 9.51 8.17 -1.64
CA SER A 167 9.77 8.88 -2.89
C SER A 167 11.09 8.48 -3.56
N ARG A 168 12.13 8.18 -2.75
CA ARG A 168 13.50 7.92 -3.23
C ARG A 168 13.80 6.48 -3.64
N VAL A 169 12.95 5.51 -3.32
CA VAL A 169 13.16 4.12 -3.77
C VAL A 169 12.63 3.92 -5.19
N VAL A 170 13.15 2.92 -5.90
CA VAL A 170 12.57 2.40 -7.15
C VAL A 170 11.51 1.37 -6.78
N THR A 171 10.25 1.74 -6.88
CA THR A 171 9.09 0.90 -6.59
C THR A 171 8.73 0.08 -7.81
N VAL A 172 8.72 -1.24 -7.63
CA VAL A 172 8.60 -2.22 -8.69
C VAL A 172 7.26 -2.93 -8.59
N GLY A 173 6.39 -2.70 -9.57
CA GLY A 173 5.18 -3.48 -9.78
C GLY A 173 5.47 -4.83 -10.46
N ALA A 174 4.47 -5.69 -10.54
CA ALA A 174 4.55 -6.97 -11.25
C ALA A 174 3.63 -6.98 -12.47
N TYR A 175 4.10 -7.63 -13.53
CA TYR A 175 3.27 -8.00 -14.68
C TYR A 175 3.53 -9.46 -15.08
N ASP A 176 2.57 -10.06 -15.78
CA ASP A 176 2.72 -11.36 -16.42
C ASP A 176 3.35 -11.18 -17.81
N ALA A 177 4.57 -11.69 -17.97
CA ALA A 177 5.30 -11.59 -19.22
C ALA A 177 4.78 -12.49 -20.33
N ARG A 178 3.97 -13.52 -20.01
CA ARG A 178 3.39 -14.44 -20.99
C ARG A 178 2.14 -13.84 -21.64
N SER A 179 1.28 -13.24 -20.82
CA SER A 179 0.05 -12.57 -21.30
C SER A 179 0.25 -11.09 -21.60
N VAL A 180 1.39 -10.51 -21.23
CA VAL A 180 1.71 -9.08 -21.42
C VAL A 180 0.66 -8.20 -20.73
N SER A 181 0.32 -8.57 -19.48
CA SER A 181 -0.71 -7.89 -18.69
C SER A 181 -0.23 -7.63 -17.27
N TYR A 182 -0.75 -6.56 -16.66
CA TYR A 182 -0.53 -6.29 -15.25
C TYR A 182 -0.95 -7.48 -14.36
N ALA A 183 -0.17 -7.73 -13.30
CA ALA A 183 -0.49 -8.76 -12.31
C ALA A 183 -1.47 -8.18 -11.28
N ASP A 184 -2.65 -8.78 -11.17
CA ASP A 184 -3.76 -8.28 -10.35
C ASP A 184 -3.39 -8.02 -8.88
N PHE A 185 -2.58 -8.89 -8.28
CA PHE A 185 -2.08 -8.77 -6.91
C PHE A 185 -1.13 -7.57 -6.70
N SER A 186 -0.49 -7.05 -7.75
CA SER A 186 0.56 -6.03 -7.61
C SER A 186 0.00 -4.75 -6.97
N GLY A 187 0.61 -4.22 -5.92
CA GLY A 187 0.14 -2.98 -5.28
C GLY A 187 0.05 -1.81 -6.28
N ARG A 188 -1.01 -1.00 -6.15
CA ARG A 188 -1.31 0.16 -7.01
C ARG A 188 -1.12 1.47 -6.26
N GLY A 189 -0.57 2.47 -6.93
CA GLY A 189 -0.52 3.83 -6.40
C GLY A 189 -1.87 4.55 -6.42
N ALA A 190 -1.83 5.83 -6.05
CA ALA A 190 -2.97 6.74 -6.13
C ALA A 190 -3.37 7.05 -7.59
N LEU A 191 -4.68 7.23 -7.85
CA LEU A 191 -5.25 7.56 -9.18
C LEU A 191 -5.18 9.07 -9.58
N GLU A 192 -4.37 9.89 -8.90
CA GLU A 192 -4.22 11.35 -9.06
C GLU A 192 -5.35 12.30 -8.54
N LYS A 193 -4.87 13.51 -8.15
CA LYS A 193 -5.49 14.81 -7.79
C LYS A 193 -6.17 15.11 -6.45
N ASN A 194 -6.32 14.17 -5.52
CA ASN A 194 -6.98 14.47 -4.24
C ASN A 194 -6.10 14.31 -2.98
N ALA A 195 -4.83 13.89 -3.09
CA ALA A 195 -3.96 13.71 -1.93
C ALA A 195 -2.90 14.82 -1.82
N GLU A 196 -2.78 15.46 -0.66
CA GLU A 196 -1.75 16.47 -0.34
C GLU A 196 -0.29 15.95 -0.55
N MET A 197 -0.11 14.63 -0.70
CA MET A 197 1.17 13.96 -0.97
C MET A 197 1.08 12.98 -2.13
N TRP A 198 0.60 13.42 -3.29
CA TRP A 198 0.64 12.57 -4.48
C TRP A 198 2.09 12.37 -4.96
N VAL A 199 2.52 11.11 -5.03
CA VAL A 199 3.76 10.68 -5.69
C VAL A 199 3.40 9.55 -6.65
N GLN A 200 3.69 9.74 -7.93
CA GLN A 200 3.49 8.69 -8.93
C GLN A 200 4.25 7.41 -8.55
N LYS A 201 3.48 6.34 -8.32
CA LYS A 201 3.97 4.99 -7.98
C LYS A 201 3.04 3.92 -8.60
N PRO A 202 3.56 2.73 -8.96
CA PRO A 202 4.97 2.33 -8.92
C PRO A 202 5.83 3.14 -9.92
N ASP A 203 7.14 2.95 -9.87
CA ASP A 203 8.06 3.57 -10.84
C ASP A 203 8.00 2.85 -12.18
N LEU A 204 8.01 1.53 -12.15
CA LEU A 204 7.89 0.66 -13.31
C LEU A 204 7.45 -0.73 -12.85
N ALA A 205 7.13 -1.62 -13.77
CA ALA A 205 6.88 -3.02 -13.49
C ALA A 205 7.92 -3.96 -14.12
N ALA A 206 8.09 -5.15 -13.56
CA ALA A 206 8.94 -6.21 -14.10
C ALA A 206 8.21 -7.56 -14.05
N PRO A 207 8.69 -8.61 -14.75
CA PRO A 207 8.05 -9.92 -14.72
C PRO A 207 7.96 -10.43 -13.28
N GLY A 208 6.74 -10.70 -12.81
CA GLY A 208 6.49 -11.14 -11.43
C GLY A 208 5.49 -12.27 -11.31
N VAL A 209 5.03 -12.83 -12.43
CA VAL A 209 4.11 -13.97 -12.47
C VAL A 209 4.84 -15.17 -13.03
N ARG A 210 4.79 -16.29 -12.29
CA ARG A 210 5.36 -17.57 -12.72
C ARG A 210 6.83 -17.47 -13.14
N VAL A 211 7.61 -16.75 -12.33
CA VAL A 211 9.06 -16.57 -12.52
C VAL A 211 9.77 -17.84 -12.07
N THR A 212 10.54 -18.45 -12.96
CA THR A 212 11.41 -19.58 -12.62
C THR A 212 12.71 -19.06 -12.00
N THR A 213 13.02 -19.51 -10.79
CA THR A 213 14.24 -19.10 -10.07
C THR A 213 14.80 -20.24 -9.22
N ALA A 214 16.02 -20.06 -8.71
CA ALA A 214 16.66 -21.01 -7.82
C ALA A 214 15.83 -21.23 -6.54
N LYS A 215 15.70 -22.48 -6.14
CA LYS A 215 14.97 -22.90 -4.95
C LYS A 215 15.94 -23.28 -3.82
N ALA A 216 15.57 -22.97 -2.58
CA ALA A 216 16.31 -23.42 -1.40
C ALA A 216 16.41 -24.96 -1.37
N GLY A 217 17.61 -25.49 -1.12
CA GLY A 217 17.88 -26.92 -1.21
C GLY A 217 18.25 -27.43 -2.61
N GLY A 218 18.34 -26.54 -3.60
CA GLY A 218 18.77 -26.85 -4.97
C GLY A 218 17.62 -26.91 -5.97
N GLY A 219 18.01 -26.89 -7.26
CA GLY A 219 17.07 -26.90 -8.38
C GLY A 219 16.35 -25.56 -8.60
N TYR A 220 15.25 -25.62 -9.35
CA TYR A 220 14.44 -24.47 -9.74
C TYR A 220 12.99 -24.63 -9.30
N GLY A 221 12.33 -23.51 -9.02
CA GLY A 221 10.91 -23.44 -8.71
C GLY A 221 10.26 -22.25 -9.41
N GLU A 222 8.94 -22.31 -9.56
CA GLU A 222 8.13 -21.25 -10.16
C GLU A 222 7.38 -20.49 -9.05
N TYR A 223 7.50 -19.16 -9.04
CA TYR A 223 6.91 -18.31 -8.02
C TYR A 223 6.28 -17.03 -8.60
N SER A 224 5.30 -16.47 -7.88
CA SER A 224 4.63 -15.21 -8.24
C SER A 224 4.65 -14.23 -7.08
N GLY A 225 4.79 -12.94 -7.39
CA GLY A 225 4.81 -11.85 -6.43
C GLY A 225 5.69 -10.69 -6.89
N THR A 226 5.44 -9.49 -6.37
CA THR A 226 6.31 -8.33 -6.60
C THR A 226 7.73 -8.58 -6.07
N SER A 227 7.88 -9.43 -5.06
CA SER A 227 9.17 -9.95 -4.58
C SER A 227 10.01 -10.66 -5.65
N PHE A 228 9.37 -11.22 -6.69
CA PHE A 228 10.06 -11.84 -7.83
C PHE A 228 10.26 -10.88 -9.01
N ALA A 229 9.53 -9.75 -9.04
CA ALA A 229 9.75 -8.67 -10.00
C ALA A 229 10.95 -7.78 -9.63
N VAL A 230 11.12 -7.48 -8.34
CA VAL A 230 12.20 -6.60 -7.82
C VAL A 230 13.60 -7.00 -8.30
N PRO A 231 14.01 -8.29 -8.26
CA PRO A 231 15.37 -8.69 -8.65
C PRO A 231 15.72 -8.38 -10.11
N PHE A 232 14.75 -8.39 -11.04
CA PHE A 232 14.99 -7.96 -12.42
C PHE A 232 15.43 -6.50 -12.48
N VAL A 233 14.76 -5.63 -11.73
CA VAL A 233 15.07 -4.19 -11.67
C VAL A 233 16.38 -3.95 -10.92
N THR A 234 16.63 -4.69 -9.85
CA THR A 234 17.90 -4.63 -9.10
C THR A 234 19.09 -5.03 -9.96
N GLY A 235 18.99 -6.13 -10.71
CA GLY A 235 20.03 -6.54 -11.66
C GLY A 235 20.24 -5.52 -12.76
N SER A 236 19.17 -4.93 -13.27
CA SER A 236 19.24 -3.85 -14.27
C SER A 236 19.93 -2.61 -13.74
N ALA A 237 19.59 -2.17 -12.52
CA ALA A 237 20.27 -1.08 -11.84
C ALA A 237 21.77 -1.35 -11.67
N ALA A 238 22.15 -2.60 -11.34
CA ALA A 238 23.55 -3.00 -11.26
C ALA A 238 24.29 -2.88 -12.60
N LEU A 239 23.65 -3.27 -13.72
CA LEU A 239 24.23 -3.12 -15.06
C LEU A 239 24.40 -1.64 -15.45
N LEU A 240 23.42 -0.79 -15.17
CA LEU A 240 23.56 0.66 -15.37
C LEU A 240 24.72 1.21 -14.51
N MET A 241 24.79 0.82 -13.24
CA MET A 241 25.86 1.24 -12.34
C MET A 241 27.24 0.73 -12.78
N GLU A 242 27.35 -0.49 -13.32
CA GLU A 242 28.59 -0.99 -13.92
C GLU A 242 29.01 -0.11 -15.11
N TRP A 243 28.09 0.15 -16.03
CA TRP A 243 28.35 0.99 -17.20
C TRP A 243 28.78 2.41 -16.79
N GLY A 244 28.09 3.05 -15.85
CA GLY A 244 28.41 4.40 -15.42
C GLY A 244 29.67 4.47 -14.56
N ILE A 245 29.70 3.71 -13.47
CA ILE A 245 30.69 3.86 -12.40
C ILE A 245 31.97 3.08 -12.70
N ILE A 246 31.85 1.83 -13.15
CA ILE A 246 33.01 0.95 -13.34
C ILE A 246 33.68 1.22 -14.69
N ARG A 247 32.89 1.39 -15.76
CA ARG A 247 33.42 1.69 -17.10
C ARG A 247 33.70 3.19 -17.32
N GLY A 248 33.45 4.03 -16.33
CA GLY A 248 33.85 5.44 -16.30
C GLY A 248 32.98 6.38 -17.15
N ASN A 249 31.81 5.94 -17.63
CA ASN A 249 30.93 6.78 -18.44
C ASN A 249 30.16 7.82 -17.62
N ASP A 250 29.82 7.50 -16.37
CA ASP A 250 29.10 8.39 -15.45
C ASP A 250 29.28 7.95 -13.98
N PRO A 251 30.23 8.54 -13.23
CA PRO A 251 30.52 8.13 -11.85
C PRO A 251 29.38 8.42 -10.85
N TYR A 252 28.36 9.18 -11.27
CA TYR A 252 27.22 9.58 -10.45
C TYR A 252 25.92 8.85 -10.81
N LEU A 253 26.00 7.75 -11.59
CA LEU A 253 24.85 6.96 -12.00
C LEU A 253 24.35 6.04 -10.86
N TYR A 254 23.66 6.63 -9.86
CA TYR A 254 23.02 5.94 -8.74
C TYR A 254 21.78 6.70 -8.24
N GLY A 255 21.07 6.17 -7.22
CA GLY A 255 19.90 6.81 -6.62
C GLY A 255 18.82 7.21 -7.63
N GLU A 256 18.33 8.46 -7.51
CA GLU A 256 17.33 9.03 -8.43
C GLU A 256 17.78 9.01 -9.90
N LYS A 257 19.09 9.09 -10.17
CA LYS A 257 19.60 9.10 -11.55
C LYS A 257 19.31 7.78 -12.24
N VAL A 258 19.66 6.65 -11.59
CA VAL A 258 19.31 5.30 -12.10
C VAL A 258 17.81 5.13 -12.25
N LYS A 259 17.02 5.59 -11.26
CA LYS A 259 15.55 5.56 -11.37
C LYS A 259 15.05 6.31 -12.60
N ALA A 260 15.59 7.49 -12.88
CA ALA A 260 15.21 8.30 -14.05
C ALA A 260 15.50 7.58 -15.37
N TYR A 261 16.66 6.94 -15.49
CA TYR A 261 17.02 6.13 -16.66
C TYR A 261 16.09 4.91 -16.83
N LEU A 262 15.83 4.18 -15.75
CA LEU A 262 14.92 3.04 -15.77
C LEU A 262 13.49 3.44 -16.15
N ARG A 263 13.00 4.59 -15.66
CA ARG A 263 11.69 5.14 -16.05
C ARG A 263 11.67 5.56 -17.52
N ARG A 264 12.73 6.22 -18.00
CA ARG A 264 12.85 6.68 -19.40
C ARG A 264 12.85 5.51 -20.38
N GLY A 265 13.57 4.44 -20.06
CA GLY A 265 13.66 3.25 -20.91
C GLY A 265 12.47 2.31 -20.77
N ALA A 266 11.52 2.58 -19.88
CA ALA A 266 10.39 1.68 -19.67
C ALA A 266 9.49 1.61 -20.92
N ARG A 267 9.06 0.40 -21.29
CA ARG A 267 8.18 0.16 -22.45
C ARG A 267 6.73 0.11 -22.01
N HIS A 268 5.83 0.63 -22.82
CA HIS A 268 4.40 0.58 -22.52
C HIS A 268 3.79 -0.76 -22.96
N LEU A 269 2.93 -1.33 -22.12
CA LEU A 269 2.13 -2.50 -22.50
C LEU A 269 0.90 -2.05 -23.30
N PRO A 270 0.41 -2.87 -24.24
CA PRO A 270 -0.86 -2.62 -24.91
C PRO A 270 -2.04 -2.64 -23.92
N GLY A 271 -3.14 -1.97 -24.26
CA GLY A 271 -4.34 -1.93 -23.42
C GLY A 271 -4.36 -0.82 -22.36
N TYR A 272 -3.37 0.08 -22.35
CA TYR A 272 -3.31 1.24 -21.46
C TYR A 272 -3.13 2.52 -22.27
N GLU A 273 -4.02 3.50 -22.05
CA GLU A 273 -4.02 4.76 -22.80
C GLU A 273 -3.22 5.88 -22.12
N GLN A 274 -2.99 5.77 -20.81
CA GLN A 274 -2.37 6.82 -20.00
C GLN A 274 -1.09 6.33 -19.31
N TRP A 275 -0.07 7.16 -19.37
CA TRP A 275 1.24 6.93 -18.79
C TRP A 275 1.81 8.24 -18.20
N PRO A 276 2.45 8.20 -17.02
CA PRO A 276 2.48 7.04 -16.13
C PRO A 276 1.08 6.73 -15.58
N ASN A 277 0.85 5.49 -15.15
CA ASN A 277 -0.39 5.09 -14.48
C ASN A 277 -0.10 4.41 -13.14
N ASN A 278 -1.12 4.27 -12.30
CA ASN A 278 -0.95 3.77 -10.94
C ASN A 278 -0.72 2.24 -10.84
N GLN A 279 -0.75 1.52 -11.95
CA GLN A 279 -0.56 0.06 -12.00
C GLN A 279 0.86 -0.31 -12.44
N LEU A 280 1.31 0.25 -13.56
CA LEU A 280 2.56 -0.08 -14.24
C LEU A 280 3.58 1.07 -14.17
N GLY A 281 3.25 2.19 -13.52
CA GLY A 281 4.16 3.32 -13.39
C GLY A 281 4.46 3.92 -14.76
N TYR A 282 5.74 4.09 -15.07
CA TYR A 282 6.22 4.60 -16.35
C TYR A 282 6.31 3.51 -17.44
N GLY A 283 6.00 2.25 -17.13
CA GLY A 283 6.07 1.14 -18.09
C GLY A 283 6.68 -0.12 -17.49
N VAL A 284 6.97 -1.10 -18.34
CA VAL A 284 7.72 -2.31 -17.97
C VAL A 284 9.21 -2.13 -18.26
N LEU A 285 10.03 -2.72 -17.39
CA LEU A 285 11.49 -2.68 -17.47
C LEU A 285 12.02 -3.03 -18.88
N CYS A 286 12.89 -2.18 -19.42
CA CYS A 286 13.72 -2.49 -20.58
C CYS A 286 15.12 -1.90 -20.37
N VAL A 287 16.11 -2.78 -20.16
CA VAL A 287 17.47 -2.37 -19.79
C VAL A 287 18.18 -1.69 -20.95
N GLU A 288 17.98 -2.21 -22.16
CA GLU A 288 18.56 -1.68 -23.39
C GLU A 288 18.19 -0.20 -23.59
N GLU A 289 16.90 0.11 -23.56
CA GLU A 289 16.37 1.48 -23.67
C GLU A 289 16.68 2.37 -22.45
N SER A 290 17.08 1.77 -21.32
CA SER A 290 17.47 2.51 -20.12
C SER A 290 18.93 2.96 -20.16
N LEU A 291 19.76 2.34 -20.99
CA LEU A 291 21.17 2.70 -21.10
C LEU A 291 21.32 3.94 -22.01
N PRO A 292 22.07 4.96 -21.58
CA PRO A 292 22.33 6.15 -22.39
C PRO A 292 23.39 5.84 -23.46
N PHE A 293 22.95 5.35 -24.61
CA PHE A 293 23.75 5.25 -25.83
C PHE A 293 23.32 6.32 -26.84
#